data_AF-A0A7U9T7D4-F1
#
_entry.id   AF-A0A7U9T7D4-F1
#
_cell.length_a   1.000
_cell.length_b   1.000
_cell.length_c   1.000
_cell.angle_alpha   90.00
_cell.angle_beta   90.00
_cell.angle_gamma   90.00
#
_symmetry.space_group_name_H-M   'P 1'
#
loop_
_entity.id
_entity.type
_entity.pdbx_description
1 polymer ?
#
loop_
_entity_poly.entity_id
_entity_poly.type
_entity_poly.pdbx_seq_one_letter_code
_entity_poly.pdbx_strand_id
1 'polypeptide(L)'
;MFAVLLTVEKLWLFKGLEKSRILSHIYTFFFVMISFVIFNAESLGQAFSDLSGLVGAGGIPLISAEAVYALQSFGIVLLAGGIGATPVVCSGIKKFSEHPAGAKALNLAEPLVLTGLVLVLTAYLVDGSFNPFLYFRF
;
A
#
# COMPACT_ATOMS: atom_id res chain seq x y z
N MET A 1 7.37 4.62 -16.98
CA MET A 1 8.35 4.66 -15.87
C MET A 1 8.85 3.27 -15.48
N PHE A 2 7.98 2.35 -15.03
CA PHE A 2 8.41 1.01 -14.59
C PHE A 2 9.17 0.20 -15.65
N ALA A 3 8.79 0.29 -16.93
CA ALA A 3 9.53 -0.40 -17.99
C ALA A 3 11.03 0.00 -18.03
N VAL A 4 11.32 1.30 -17.96
CA VAL A 4 12.69 1.82 -17.92
C VAL A 4 13.41 1.38 -16.65
N LEU A 5 12.73 1.46 -15.50
CA LEU A 5 13.29 1.03 -14.21
C LEU A 5 13.66 -0.45 -14.24
N LEU A 6 12.76 -1.31 -14.71
CA LEU A 6 12.99 -2.75 -14.82
C LEU A 6 14.10 -3.08 -15.83
N THR A 7 14.20 -2.32 -16.93
CA THR A 7 15.32 -2.44 -17.87
C THR A 7 16.66 -2.09 -17.19
N VAL A 8 16.72 -0.97 -16.48
CA VAL A 8 17.94 -0.56 -15.74
C VAL A 8 18.29 -1.55 -14.64
N GLU A 9 17.29 -2.03 -13.91
CA GLU A 9 17.44 -3.02 -12.85
C GLU A 9 18.09 -4.29 -13.40
N LYS A 10 17.53 -4.84 -14.48
CA LYS A 10 17.98 -6.09 -15.08
C LYS A 10 19.35 -6.00 -15.74
N LEU A 11 19.70 -4.83 -16.29
CA LEU A 11 20.98 -4.62 -16.99
C LEU A 11 22.14 -4.29 -16.04
N TRP A 12 21.90 -3.52 -14.97
CA TRP A 12 22.98 -2.98 -14.13
C TRP A 12 22.86 -3.27 -12.64
N LEU A 13 21.66 -3.14 -12.06
CA LEU A 13 21.50 -3.17 -10.58
C LEU A 13 21.25 -4.59 -10.03
N PHE A 14 20.86 -5.55 -10.87
CA PHE A 14 20.45 -6.89 -10.46
C PHE A 14 21.47 -7.58 -9.57
N LYS A 15 22.75 -7.60 -9.98
CA LYS A 15 23.85 -8.23 -9.21
C LYS A 15 24.13 -7.56 -7.86
N GLY A 16 23.77 -6.29 -7.70
CA GLY A 16 23.94 -5.54 -6.46
C GLY A 16 22.76 -5.75 -5.51
N LEU A 17 21.54 -5.70 -6.04
CA LEU A 17 20.30 -5.89 -5.30
C LEU A 17 20.13 -7.34 -4.85
N GLU A 18 20.53 -8.33 -5.65
CA GLU A 18 20.47 -9.74 -5.31
C GLU A 18 21.27 -10.09 -4.04
N LYS A 19 22.32 -9.32 -3.74
CA LYS A 19 23.16 -9.54 -2.54
C LYS A 19 22.46 -9.20 -1.23
N SER A 20 21.42 -8.36 -1.26
CA SER A 20 20.72 -7.96 -0.04
C SER A 20 19.22 -7.83 -0.29
N ARG A 21 18.48 -8.77 0.30
CA ARG A 21 17.01 -8.77 0.27
C ARG A 21 16.42 -7.48 0.83
N ILE A 22 17.06 -6.88 1.84
CA ILE A 22 16.60 -5.63 2.45
C ILE A 22 16.75 -4.47 1.45
N LEU A 23 17.90 -4.37 0.77
CA LEU A 23 18.13 -3.32 -0.22
C LEU A 23 17.16 -3.43 -1.40
N SER A 24 16.86 -4.65 -1.86
CA SER A 24 15.83 -4.88 -2.89
C SER A 24 14.46 -4.41 -2.44
N HIS A 25 14.04 -4.74 -1.21
CA HIS A 25 12.75 -4.27 -0.70
C HIS A 25 12.69 -2.75 -0.56
N ILE A 26 13.73 -2.10 -0.03
CA ILE A 26 13.79 -0.64 0.08
C ILE A 26 13.75 0.01 -1.31
N TYR A 27 14.54 -0.51 -2.26
CA TYR A 27 14.57 -0.02 -3.63
C TYR A 27 13.18 -0.09 -4.30
N THR A 28 12.54 -1.26 -4.25
CA THR A 28 11.20 -1.44 -4.83
C THR A 28 10.18 -0.52 -4.16
N PHE A 29 10.16 -0.47 -2.83
CA PHE A 29 9.20 0.35 -2.09
C PHE A 29 9.38 1.85 -2.40
N PHE A 30 10.63 2.31 -2.48
CA PHE A 30 10.97 3.69 -2.82
C PHE A 30 10.38 4.11 -4.17
N PHE A 31 10.62 3.33 -5.23
CA PHE A 31 10.11 3.67 -6.56
C PHE A 31 8.61 3.47 -6.70
N VAL A 32 8.03 2.49 -6.01
CA VAL A 32 6.57 2.30 -5.96
C VAL A 32 5.89 3.50 -5.31
N MET A 33 6.42 4.01 -4.20
CA MET A 33 5.88 5.21 -3.53
C MET A 33 5.98 6.46 -4.41
N ILE A 34 7.13 6.69 -5.08
CA ILE A 34 7.27 7.79 -6.04
C ILE A 34 6.26 7.66 -7.18
N SER A 35 6.04 6.44 -7.69
CA SER A 35 5.07 6.18 -8.74
C SER A 35 3.66 6.59 -8.29
N PHE A 36 3.26 6.23 -7.08
CA PHE A 36 1.94 6.57 -6.55
C PHE A 36 1.75 8.09 -6.43
N VAL A 37 2.76 8.83 -5.98
CA VAL A 37 2.69 10.30 -5.91
C VAL A 37 2.50 10.90 -7.31
N ILE A 38 3.29 10.45 -8.28
CA ILE A 38 3.21 10.95 -9.67
C ILE A 38 1.85 10.63 -10.30
N PHE A 39 1.30 9.44 -10.07
CA PHE A 39 -0.01 9.05 -10.61
C PHE A 39 -1.18 9.74 -9.91
N ASN A 40 -1.03 10.10 -8.64
CA ASN A 40 -2.09 10.78 -7.89
C ASN A 40 -2.19 12.27 -8.21
N ALA A 41 -1.05 12.90 -8.51
CA ALA A 41 -0.96 14.33 -8.76
C ALA A 41 -1.72 14.75 -10.03
N GLU A 42 -2.41 15.91 -9.95
CA GLU A 42 -3.14 16.49 -11.09
C GLU A 42 -2.21 17.16 -12.13
N SER A 43 -0.98 17.49 -11.72
CA SER A 43 0.03 18.06 -12.62
C SER A 43 1.44 17.66 -12.18
N LEU A 44 2.41 17.79 -13.10
CA LEU A 44 3.83 17.58 -12.78
C LEU A 44 4.34 18.55 -11.69
N GLY A 45 3.81 19.78 -11.66
CA GLY A 45 4.14 20.75 -10.62
C GLY A 45 3.67 20.30 -9.24
N GLN A 46 2.44 19.78 -9.16
CA GLN A 46 1.91 19.20 -7.92
C GLN A 46 2.71 17.97 -7.48
N ALA A 47 3.03 17.06 -8.40
CA ALA A 47 3.85 15.87 -8.08
C ALA A 47 5.22 16.25 -7.50
N PHE A 48 5.87 17.28 -8.06
CA PHE A 48 7.15 17.76 -7.56
C PHE A 48 6.99 18.42 -6.18
N SER A 49 5.95 19.24 -6.00
CA SER A 49 5.64 19.84 -4.70
C SER A 49 5.44 18.78 -3.63
N ASP A 50 4.63 17.74 -3.91
CA ASP A 50 4.35 16.65 -2.98
C ASP A 50 5.63 15.87 -2.62
N LEU A 51 6.44 15.50 -3.62
CA LEU A 51 7.72 14.82 -3.39
C LEU A 51 8.71 15.68 -2.60
N SER A 52 8.77 16.99 -2.88
CA SER A 52 9.60 17.93 -2.14
C SER A 52 9.14 18.09 -0.69
N GLY A 53 7.82 18.01 -0.45
CA GLY A 53 7.22 18.01 0.87
C GLY A 53 7.66 16.81 1.71
N LEU A 54 7.78 15.62 1.11
CA LEU A 54 8.23 14.39 1.80
C LEU A 54 9.67 14.51 2.35
N VAL A 55 10.52 15.34 1.74
CA VAL A 55 11.90 15.60 2.20
C VAL A 55 12.02 16.89 3.03
N GLY A 56 10.89 17.53 3.37
CA GLY A 56 10.85 18.72 4.20
C GLY A 56 11.03 20.05 3.46
N ALA A 57 11.10 20.04 2.12
CA ALA A 57 11.23 21.26 1.31
C ALA A 57 9.88 21.98 1.06
N GLY A 58 8.78 21.50 1.63
CA GLY A 58 7.44 22.07 1.48
C GLY A 58 7.15 23.31 2.34
N GLY A 59 8.11 23.79 3.14
CA GLY A 59 7.92 24.96 4.00
C GLY A 59 6.95 24.76 5.17
N ILE A 60 6.57 23.51 5.45
CA ILE A 60 5.69 23.10 6.55
C ILE A 60 6.45 22.28 7.59
N PRO A 61 6.00 22.25 8.86
CA PRO A 61 6.59 21.39 9.87
C PRO A 61 6.56 19.92 9.45
N LEU A 62 7.61 19.16 9.81
CA LEU A 62 7.70 17.72 9.52
C LEU A 62 6.54 16.92 10.14
N ILE A 63 6.01 17.42 11.26
CA ILE A 63 4.84 16.88 11.94
C ILE A 63 3.86 18.03 12.10
N SER A 64 2.75 17.98 11.36
CA SER A 64 1.65 18.93 11.46
C SER A 64 0.44 18.30 12.15
N ALA A 65 -0.51 19.12 12.62
CA ALA A 65 -1.74 18.63 13.23
C ALA A 65 -2.57 17.78 12.23
N GLU A 66 -2.56 18.19 10.96
CA GLU A 66 -3.22 17.48 9.86
C GLU A 66 -2.57 16.12 9.61
N ALA A 67 -1.24 16.04 9.64
CA ALA A 67 -0.51 14.78 9.48
C ALA A 67 -0.84 13.80 10.61
N VAL A 68 -0.88 14.28 11.85
CA VAL A 68 -1.25 13.45 13.02
C VAL A 68 -2.71 13.02 12.94
N TYR A 69 -3.61 13.93 12.57
CA TYR A 69 -5.03 13.63 12.38
C TYR A 69 -5.24 12.55 11.30
N ALA A 70 -4.56 12.67 10.16
CA ALA A 70 -4.61 11.68 9.09
C ALA A 70 -4.06 10.32 9.57
N LEU A 71 -2.92 10.31 10.26
CA LEU A 71 -2.32 9.08 10.80
C LEU A 71 -3.27 8.37 11.79
N GLN A 72 -3.96 9.12 12.66
CA GLN A 72 -4.93 8.56 13.59
C GLN A 72 -6.18 8.04 12.86
N SER A 73 -6.70 8.83 11.92
CA SER A 73 -7.90 8.49 11.16
C SER A 73 -7.70 7.23 10.30
N PHE A 74 -6.54 7.09 9.68
CA PHE A 74 -6.19 5.92 8.87
C PHE A 74 -5.43 4.84 9.65
N GLY A 75 -5.18 5.03 10.95
CA GLY A 75 -4.29 4.16 11.74
C GLY A 75 -4.75 2.70 11.74
N ILE A 76 -6.06 2.45 11.90
CA ILE A 76 -6.62 1.09 11.85
C ILE A 76 -6.41 0.47 10.47
N VAL A 77 -6.61 1.23 9.40
CA VAL A 77 -6.44 0.77 8.02
C VAL A 77 -4.97 0.45 7.74
N LEU A 78 -4.06 1.33 8.18
CA LEU A 78 -2.61 1.14 8.04
C LEU A 78 -2.12 -0.08 8.83
N LEU A 79 -2.62 -0.29 10.05
CA LEU A 79 -2.29 -1.47 10.85
C LEU A 79 -2.84 -2.76 10.23
N ALA A 80 -4.11 -2.76 9.79
CA ALA A 80 -4.72 -3.90 9.13
C ALA A 80 -3.98 -4.25 7.83
N GLY A 81 -3.64 -3.25 7.01
CA GLY A 81 -2.86 -3.42 5.79
C GLY A 81 -1.43 -3.90 6.07
N GLY A 82 -0.76 -3.32 7.07
CA GLY A 82 0.58 -3.72 7.48
C GLY A 82 0.63 -5.17 7.97
N ILE A 83 -0.32 -5.59 8.80
CA ILE A 83 -0.43 -6.98 9.27
C ILE A 83 -0.78 -7.91 8.11
N GLY A 84 -1.77 -7.55 7.29
CA GLY A 84 -2.24 -8.35 6.15
C GLY A 84 -1.21 -8.52 5.04
N ALA A 85 -0.29 -7.56 4.86
CA ALA A 85 0.80 -7.64 3.90
C ALA A 85 1.92 -8.61 4.33
N THR A 86 1.89 -9.11 5.57
CA THR A 86 2.91 -10.05 6.07
C THR A 86 2.47 -11.51 5.91
N PRO A 87 3.41 -12.45 5.71
CA PRO A 87 3.10 -13.88 5.66
C PRO A 87 2.62 -14.45 7.00
N VAL A 88 2.65 -13.65 8.09
CA VAL A 88 2.25 -14.06 9.44
C VAL A 88 0.77 -14.44 9.48
N VAL A 89 -0.08 -13.64 8.84
CA VAL A 89 -1.54 -13.89 8.80
C VAL A 89 -1.85 -15.18 8.07
N CYS A 90 -1.28 -15.35 6.87
CA CYS A 90 -1.46 -16.57 6.06
C CYS A 90 -0.96 -17.82 6.80
N SER A 91 0.21 -17.73 7.45
CA SER A 91 0.76 -18.83 8.25
C SER A 91 -0.13 -19.19 9.45
N GLY A 92 -0.73 -18.19 10.11
CA GLY A 92 -1.65 -18.38 11.21
C GLY A 92 -2.96 -19.06 10.79
N ILE A 93 -3.57 -18.59 9.69
CA ILE A 93 -4.79 -19.16 9.12
C ILE A 93 -4.55 -20.62 8.72
N LYS A 94 -3.42 -20.92 8.07
CA LYS A 94 -3.08 -22.29 7.67
C LYS A 94 -2.99 -23.23 8.87
N LYS A 95 -2.25 -22.84 9.91
CA LYS A 95 -2.14 -23.63 11.15
C LYS A 95 -3.50 -23.84 11.83
N PHE A 96 -4.36 -22.83 11.80
CA PHE A 96 -5.70 -22.95 12.37
C PHE A 96 -6.59 -23.91 11.56
N SER A 97 -6.43 -23.94 10.24
CA SER A 97 -7.15 -24.85 9.34
C SER A 97 -6.72 -26.32 9.47
N GLU A 98 -5.52 -26.61 9.98
CA GLU A 98 -5.06 -27.99 10.23
C GLU A 98 -5.92 -28.71 11.28
N HIS A 99 -6.64 -27.98 12.14
CA HIS A 99 -7.59 -28.56 13.08
C HIS A 99 -9.00 -28.68 12.46
N PRO A 100 -9.71 -29.82 12.55
CA PRO A 100 -11.02 -30.02 11.92
C PRO A 100 -12.08 -28.99 12.32
N ALA A 101 -12.06 -28.53 13.57
CA ALA A 101 -12.95 -27.46 14.03
C ALA A 101 -12.56 -26.08 13.46
N GLY A 102 -11.26 -25.81 13.29
CA GLY A 102 -10.77 -24.56 12.72
C GLY A 102 -11.06 -24.46 11.23
N ALA A 103 -10.88 -25.55 10.47
CA ALA A 103 -11.29 -25.62 9.06
C ALA A 103 -12.79 -25.33 8.86
N LYS A 104 -13.66 -25.94 9.69
CA LYS A 104 -15.11 -25.68 9.64
C LYS A 104 -15.45 -24.23 9.98
N ALA A 105 -14.79 -23.65 10.98
CA ALA A 105 -14.98 -22.26 11.35
C ALA A 105 -14.55 -21.31 10.21
N LEU A 106 -13.42 -21.57 9.57
CA LEU A 106 -12.94 -20.79 8.43
C LEU A 106 -13.88 -20.87 7.23
N ASN A 107 -14.38 -22.07 6.89
CA ASN A 107 -15.33 -22.25 5.79
C ASN A 107 -16.64 -21.45 5.98
N LEU A 108 -17.04 -21.19 7.23
CA LEU A 108 -18.20 -20.35 7.53
C LEU A 108 -17.83 -18.86 7.63
N ALA A 109 -16.69 -18.54 8.24
CA ALA A 109 -16.25 -17.17 8.47
C ALA A 109 -15.80 -16.48 7.19
N GLU A 110 -15.09 -17.18 6.29
CA GLU A 110 -14.55 -16.62 5.04
C GLU A 110 -15.61 -15.94 4.17
N PRO A 111 -16.72 -16.60 3.76
CA PRO A 111 -17.74 -15.94 2.94
C PRO A 111 -18.41 -14.77 3.66
N LEU A 112 -18.60 -14.84 4.98
CA LEU A 112 -19.18 -13.76 5.78
C LEU A 112 -18.25 -12.54 5.82
N VAL A 113 -16.96 -12.75 6.08
CA VAL A 113 -15.94 -11.70 6.12
C VAL A 113 -15.76 -11.07 4.75
N LEU A 114 -15.66 -11.88 3.69
CA LEU A 114 -15.53 -11.38 2.32
C LEU A 114 -16.76 -10.58 1.88
N THR A 115 -17.96 -11.04 2.23
CA THR A 115 -19.21 -10.31 1.94
C THR A 115 -19.23 -8.98 2.71
N GLY A 116 -18.91 -8.99 4.00
CA GLY A 116 -18.81 -7.77 4.80
C GLY A 116 -17.78 -6.79 4.24
N LEU A 117 -16.61 -7.29 3.81
CA LEU A 117 -15.57 -6.49 3.19
C LEU A 117 -16.04 -5.87 1.88
N VAL A 118 -16.72 -6.64 1.02
CA VAL A 118 -17.30 -6.10 -0.23
C VAL A 118 -18.34 -5.01 0.07
N LEU A 119 -19.19 -5.19 1.07
CA LEU A 119 -20.18 -4.18 1.46
C LEU A 119 -19.51 -2.90 1.95
N VAL A 120 -18.49 -3.01 2.81
CA VAL A 120 -17.73 -1.85 3.30
C VAL A 120 -17.03 -1.14 2.13
N LEU A 121 -16.31 -1.87 1.28
CA LEU A 121 -15.65 -1.30 0.11
C LEU A 121 -16.65 -0.60 -0.83
N THR A 122 -17.82 -1.21 -1.04
CA THR A 122 -18.89 -0.60 -1.85
C THR A 122 -19.41 0.69 -1.21
N ALA A 123 -19.61 0.73 0.10
CA ALA A 123 -20.02 1.96 0.79
C ALA A 123 -18.98 3.07 0.61
N TYR A 124 -17.68 2.75 0.73
CA TYR A 124 -16.59 3.70 0.48
C TYR A 124 -16.52 4.17 -0.98
N LEU A 125 -16.86 3.30 -1.94
CA LEU A 125 -16.90 3.67 -3.36
C LEU A 125 -18.10 4.58 -3.69
N VAL A 126 -19.27 4.32 -3.08
CA VAL A 126 -20.48 5.13 -3.32
C VAL A 126 -20.38 6.52 -2.69
N ASP A 127 -19.65 6.67 -1.58
CA ASP A 127 -19.39 7.97 -0.94
C ASP A 127 -18.65 8.96 -1.88
N GLY A 128 -18.11 8.50 -3.03
CA GLY A 128 -17.52 9.36 -4.07
C GLY A 128 -16.17 9.97 -3.69
N SER A 129 -15.78 9.88 -2.42
CA SER A 129 -14.49 10.28 -1.88
C SER A 129 -13.32 9.42 -2.40
N PHE A 130 -13.60 8.22 -2.91
CA PHE A 130 -12.60 7.26 -3.38
C PHE A 130 -12.66 7.10 -4.91
N ASN A 131 -11.59 7.51 -5.61
CA ASN A 131 -11.43 7.22 -7.03
C ASN A 131 -10.63 5.91 -7.18
N PRO A 132 -11.27 4.77 -7.52
CA PRO A 132 -10.56 3.49 -7.67
C PRO A 132 -9.62 3.47 -8.88
N PHE A 133 -9.65 4.53 -9.69
CA PHE A 133 -8.89 4.67 -10.91
C PHE A 133 -7.96 5.89 -10.85
N LEU A 134 -6.78 5.69 -10.26
CA LEU A 134 -5.64 6.59 -10.48
C LEU A 134 -5.33 6.77 -11.99
N TYR A 135 -5.75 5.81 -12.83
CA TYR A 135 -5.51 5.76 -14.28
C TYR A 135 -6.67 6.24 -15.16
N PHE A 136 -7.73 6.85 -14.63
CA PHE A 136 -8.81 7.40 -15.47
C PHE A 136 -8.95 8.93 -15.35
N ARG A 137 -7.90 9.61 -14.87
CA ARG A 137 -7.82 11.07 -14.80
C ARG A 137 -7.20 11.71 -16.06
N PHE A 138 -7.11 10.97 -17.17
CA PHE A 138 -6.62 11.46 -18.47
C PHE A 138 -7.78 11.76 -19.42
#